data_AF-F6DDG3-F1
#
_entry.id   AF-F6DDG3-F1
#
_cell.length_a   1.000
_cell.length_b   1.000
_cell.length_c   1.000
_cell.angle_alpha   90.00
_cell.angle_beta   90.00
_cell.angle_gamma   90.00
#
_symmetry.space_group_name_H-M   'P 1'
#
loop_
_entity.id
_entity.type
_entity.pdbx_description
1 polymer ?
#
loop_
_entity_poly.entity_id
_entity_poly.type
_entity_poly.pdbx_seq_one_letter_code
_entity_poly.pdbx_strand_id
1 'polypeptide(L)'
;MIPLHDINPTRRPALVVRSLVALNVAAFLLELLLGPSQVVAKMGFVPALFFQDPLGEGYRILTSMFLHGGLFHLLSNMWFLWVFGDNVEDRMGGERFLLFYLLGGVAAALAQALFMPASTVPMIGASGAVSAVLGAYYVLFPRAYVITLVWFVLPFTLALPAGFYLGYWAFLQLVQGLLGVPGIAFWAHLGGFVFGVAAVRAFLPRRWRW
;
A
#
# COMPACT_ATOMS: atom_id res chain seq x y z
N MET A 1 -15.60 4.99 -1.46
CA MET A 1 -15.79 4.91 0.00
C MET A 1 -14.50 5.33 0.68
N ILE A 2 -14.49 6.47 1.38
CA ILE A 2 -13.27 7.04 1.96
C ILE A 2 -13.24 6.71 3.46
N PRO A 3 -12.27 5.93 3.96
CA PRO A 3 -12.21 5.57 5.37
C PRO A 3 -11.70 6.79 6.17
N LEU A 4 -12.39 7.23 7.21
CA LEU A 4 -12.03 8.44 7.95
C LEU A 4 -11.10 8.15 9.13
N HIS A 5 -11.44 7.13 9.91
CA HIS A 5 -10.65 6.60 11.02
C HIS A 5 -11.22 5.24 11.42
N ASP A 6 -10.44 4.47 12.18
CA ASP A 6 -10.97 3.36 12.94
C ASP A 6 -11.22 3.75 14.40
N ILE A 7 -12.02 2.94 15.09
CA ILE A 7 -12.42 3.18 16.48
C ILE A 7 -11.45 2.61 17.52
N ASN A 8 -10.33 2.00 17.09
CA ASN A 8 -9.42 1.33 18.00
C ASN A 8 -8.41 2.32 18.59
N PRO A 9 -8.22 2.33 19.92
CA PRO A 9 -7.18 3.16 20.53
C PRO A 9 -5.80 2.56 20.27
N THR A 10 -4.86 3.38 19.80
CA THR A 10 -3.43 3.02 19.72
C THR A 10 -2.74 3.21 21.06
N ARG A 11 -1.90 2.26 21.49
CA ARG A 11 -1.15 2.37 22.75
C ARG A 11 0.20 3.07 22.60
N ARG A 12 0.80 3.04 21.41
CA ARG A 12 2.10 3.64 21.10
C ARG A 12 1.97 4.64 19.95
N PRO A 13 2.77 5.71 19.93
CA PRO A 13 2.83 6.57 18.75
C PRO A 13 3.39 5.77 17.57
N ALA A 14 2.68 5.82 16.44
CA ALA A 14 3.09 5.18 15.18
C ALA A 14 4.20 5.99 14.49
N LEU A 15 5.43 5.90 15.03
CA LEU A 15 6.56 6.69 14.57
C LEU A 15 6.99 6.28 13.16
N VAL A 16 6.95 4.99 12.83
CA VAL A 16 7.36 4.52 11.50
C VAL A 16 6.35 4.95 10.44
N VAL A 17 5.04 4.85 10.71
CA VAL A 17 4.00 5.39 9.83
C VAL A 17 4.23 6.88 9.57
N ARG A 18 4.46 7.68 10.62
CA ARG A 18 4.74 9.12 10.48
C ARG A 18 6.00 9.40 9.67
N SER A 19 7.08 8.64 9.90
CA SER A 19 8.32 8.75 9.14
C SER A 19 8.12 8.39 7.67
N LEU A 20 7.38 7.31 7.37
CA LEU A 20 7.07 6.92 5.98
C LEU A 20 6.22 8.00 5.29
N VAL A 21 5.25 8.60 5.98
CA VAL A 21 4.48 9.72 5.43
C VAL A 21 5.39 10.91 5.12
N ALA A 22 6.24 11.32 6.07
CA ALA A 22 7.19 12.41 5.87
C ALA A 22 8.16 12.14 4.70
N LEU A 23 8.67 10.91 4.60
CA LEU A 23 9.58 10.50 3.53
C LEU A 23 8.90 10.53 2.15
N ASN A 24 7.66 10.05 2.05
CA ASN A 24 6.91 10.09 0.78
C ASN A 24 6.57 11.53 0.37
N VAL A 25 6.22 12.40 1.32
CA VAL A 25 6.02 13.83 1.05
C VAL A 25 7.33 14.47 0.57
N ALA A 26 8.45 14.22 1.24
CA ALA A 26 9.75 14.74 0.85
C ALA A 26 10.17 14.24 -0.54
N ALA A 27 9.99 12.93 -0.82
CA ALA A 27 10.26 12.34 -2.12
C ALA A 27 9.41 12.96 -3.23
N PHE A 28 8.12 13.20 -2.98
CA PHE A 28 7.25 13.87 -3.94
C PHE A 28 7.65 15.33 -4.19
N LEU A 29 8.08 16.07 -3.17
CA LEU A 29 8.62 17.43 -3.36
C LEU A 29 9.89 17.42 -4.20
N LEU A 30 10.81 16.46 -3.97
CA LEU A 30 12.00 16.27 -4.79
C LEU A 30 11.63 15.88 -6.24
N GLU A 31 10.64 15.02 -6.42
CA GLU A 31 10.10 14.63 -7.73
C GLU A 31 9.62 15.88 -8.51
N LEU A 32 8.88 16.78 -7.85
CA LEU A 32 8.43 18.05 -8.45
C LEU A 32 9.59 18.97 -8.83
N LEU A 33 10.64 19.04 -8.00
CA LEU A 33 11.81 19.89 -8.25
C LEU A 33 12.70 19.36 -9.38
N LEU A 34 12.85 18.04 -9.50
CA LEU A 34 13.77 17.38 -10.43
C LEU A 34 13.13 17.03 -11.78
N GLY A 35 11.82 17.23 -11.92
CA GLY A 35 11.05 16.89 -13.11
C GLY A 35 10.37 15.53 -12.98
N PRO A 36 9.05 15.48 -12.69
CA PRO A 36 8.34 14.25 -12.38
C PRO A 36 8.48 13.16 -13.44
N SER A 37 8.31 13.51 -14.72
CA SER A 37 8.43 12.57 -15.82
C SER A 37 9.82 11.93 -15.93
N GLN A 38 10.88 12.72 -15.69
CA GLN A 38 12.26 12.25 -15.73
C GLN A 38 12.58 11.33 -14.55
N VAL A 39 12.11 11.70 -13.36
CA VAL A 39 12.29 10.90 -12.14
C VAL A 39 11.55 9.56 -12.26
N VAL A 40 10.27 9.58 -12.68
CA VAL A 40 9.47 8.36 -12.88
C VAL A 40 10.08 7.45 -13.94
N ALA A 41 10.57 7.99 -15.06
CA ALA A 41 11.25 7.19 -16.08
C ALA A 41 12.53 6.49 -15.55
N LYS A 42 13.27 7.15 -14.65
CA LYS A 42 14.53 6.62 -14.09
C LYS A 42 14.35 5.72 -12.86
N MET A 43 13.31 5.94 -12.06
CA MET A 43 13.18 5.31 -10.74
C MET A 43 11.87 4.54 -10.55
N GLY A 44 10.92 4.64 -11.48
CA GLY A 44 9.71 3.82 -11.48
C GLY A 44 10.00 2.38 -11.89
N PHE A 45 9.24 1.44 -11.32
CA PHE A 45 9.43 0.01 -11.56
C PHE A 45 8.80 -0.39 -12.89
N VAL A 46 9.60 -0.93 -13.81
CA VAL A 46 9.13 -1.36 -15.13
C VAL A 46 9.32 -2.88 -15.26
N PRO A 47 8.24 -3.68 -15.27
CA PRO A 47 8.32 -5.14 -15.37
C PRO A 47 9.20 -5.64 -16.52
N ALA A 48 9.06 -5.06 -17.71
CA ALA A 48 9.83 -5.49 -18.88
C ALA A 48 11.34 -5.30 -18.69
N LEU A 49 11.77 -4.20 -18.05
CA LEU A 49 13.19 -3.96 -17.75
C LEU A 49 13.69 -4.90 -16.66
N PHE A 50 12.89 -5.11 -15.61
CA PHE A 50 13.24 -6.02 -14.52
C PHE A 50 13.49 -7.46 -14.98
N PHE A 51 12.69 -7.99 -15.92
CA PHE A 51 12.95 -9.33 -16.45
C PHE A 51 14.15 -9.41 -17.41
N GLN A 52 14.55 -8.29 -18.01
CA GLN A 52 15.75 -8.23 -18.86
C GLN A 52 17.04 -8.19 -18.02
N ASP A 53 17.05 -7.39 -16.94
CA ASP A 53 18.18 -7.30 -16.02
C ASP A 53 17.70 -7.15 -14.56
N PRO A 54 17.40 -8.27 -13.87
CA PRO A 54 16.88 -8.21 -12.50
C PRO A 54 17.84 -7.55 -11.51
N LEU A 55 19.16 -7.68 -11.73
CA LEU A 55 20.16 -7.12 -10.83
C LEU A 55 20.36 -5.62 -11.08
N GLY A 56 20.43 -5.21 -12.36
CA GLY A 56 20.58 -3.81 -12.74
C GLY A 56 19.32 -2.98 -12.53
N GLU A 57 18.13 -3.57 -12.64
CA GLU A 57 16.84 -2.86 -12.55
C GLU A 57 16.10 -3.10 -11.21
N GLY A 58 16.61 -4.00 -10.37
CA GLY A 58 15.99 -4.37 -9.09
C GLY A 58 15.83 -3.21 -8.10
N TYR A 59 16.70 -2.20 -8.16
CA TYR A 59 16.59 -1.01 -7.30
C TYR A 59 15.26 -0.26 -7.50
N ARG A 60 14.68 -0.36 -8.71
CA ARG A 60 13.42 0.31 -9.06
C ARG A 60 12.25 -0.19 -8.23
N ILE A 61 12.30 -1.42 -7.73
CA ILE A 61 11.29 -1.96 -6.82
C ILE A 61 11.18 -1.03 -5.60
N LEU A 62 12.30 -0.73 -4.95
CA LEU A 62 12.31 0.10 -3.75
C LEU A 62 12.08 1.58 -4.07
N THR A 63 12.71 2.13 -5.10
CA THR A 63 12.54 3.56 -5.42
C THR A 63 11.11 3.87 -5.85
N SER A 64 10.45 2.97 -6.60
CA SER A 64 9.07 3.16 -7.04
C SER A 64 8.07 3.36 -5.90
N MET A 65 8.34 2.79 -4.73
CA MET A 65 7.47 2.88 -3.56
C MET A 65 7.33 4.31 -3.02
N PHE A 66 8.24 5.22 -3.40
CA PHE A 66 8.26 6.59 -2.91
C PHE A 66 7.87 7.63 -3.97
N LEU A 67 7.63 7.21 -5.22
CA LEU A 67 7.25 8.08 -6.33
C LEU A 67 5.74 8.18 -6.46
N HIS A 68 5.22 9.33 -6.89
CA HIS A 68 3.79 9.54 -7.00
C HIS A 68 3.43 10.36 -8.24
N GLY A 69 2.63 9.79 -9.14
CA GLY A 69 2.17 10.47 -10.36
C GLY A 69 1.25 11.70 -10.17
N GLY A 70 1.12 12.25 -8.96
CA GLY A 70 0.37 13.46 -8.67
C GLY A 70 -0.06 13.60 -7.21
N LEU A 71 -0.56 14.79 -6.86
CA LEU A 71 -0.96 15.11 -5.48
C LEU A 71 -2.05 14.17 -4.94
N PHE A 72 -3.10 13.88 -5.73
CA PHE A 72 -4.16 12.96 -5.30
C PHE A 72 -3.63 11.53 -5.08
N HIS A 73 -2.67 11.10 -5.90
CA HIS A 73 -2.04 9.79 -5.73
C HIS A 73 -1.23 9.74 -4.42
N LEU A 74 -0.47 10.77 -4.08
CA LEU A 74 0.21 10.87 -2.79
C LEU A 74 -0.78 10.91 -1.62
N LEU A 75 -1.77 11.81 -1.67
CA LEU A 75 -2.72 12.00 -0.59
C LEU A 75 -3.49 10.72 -0.28
N SER A 76 -3.99 10.02 -1.31
CA SER A 76 -4.69 8.75 -1.11
C SER A 76 -3.80 7.68 -0.48
N ASN A 77 -2.55 7.54 -0.92
CA ASN A 77 -1.61 6.58 -0.32
C ASN A 77 -1.36 6.87 1.17
N MET A 78 -1.03 8.12 1.48
CA MET A 78 -0.72 8.53 2.85
C MET A 78 -1.95 8.45 3.74
N TRP A 79 -3.12 8.73 3.19
CA TRP A 79 -4.40 8.61 3.89
C TRP A 79 -4.67 7.17 4.34
N PHE A 80 -4.57 6.19 3.44
CA PHE A 80 -4.76 4.78 3.82
C PHE A 80 -3.67 4.30 4.79
N LEU A 81 -2.42 4.70 4.57
CA LEU A 81 -1.34 4.37 5.51
C LEU A 81 -1.59 4.96 6.91
N TRP A 82 -2.11 6.19 6.98
CA TRP A 82 -2.39 6.87 8.24
C TRP A 82 -3.56 6.23 8.99
N VAL A 83 -4.64 5.88 8.27
CA VAL A 83 -5.86 5.33 8.88
C VAL A 83 -5.66 3.90 9.39
N PHE A 84 -4.86 3.07 8.69
CA PHE A 84 -4.74 1.65 9.03
C PHE A 84 -3.36 1.26 9.59
N GLY A 85 -2.32 2.05 9.33
CA GLY A 85 -0.95 1.69 9.67
C GLY A 85 -0.65 1.76 11.16
N ASP A 86 -1.29 2.67 11.89
CA ASP A 86 -1.00 2.92 13.31
C ASP A 86 -1.32 1.72 14.21
N ASN A 87 -2.46 1.09 13.98
CA ASN A 87 -2.97 -0.11 14.62
C ASN A 87 -2.07 -1.32 14.34
N VAL A 88 -1.61 -1.45 13.09
CA VAL A 88 -0.72 -2.54 12.66
C VAL A 88 0.68 -2.33 13.24
N GLU A 89 1.21 -1.11 13.23
CA GLU A 89 2.48 -0.77 13.86
C GLU A 89 2.43 -1.01 15.38
N ASP A 90 1.36 -0.64 16.07
CA ASP A 90 1.19 -0.90 17.51
C ASP A 90 1.22 -2.40 17.83
N ARG A 91 0.65 -3.23 16.94
CA ARG A 91 0.64 -4.69 17.07
C ARG A 91 1.99 -5.34 16.80
N MET A 92 2.71 -4.88 15.78
CA MET A 92 3.98 -5.47 15.35
C MET A 92 5.19 -4.90 16.11
N GLY A 93 5.15 -3.63 16.49
CA GLY A 93 6.31 -2.80 16.81
C GLY A 93 6.96 -2.21 15.56
N GLY A 94 7.58 -1.04 15.72
CA GLY A 94 8.09 -0.22 14.61
C GLY A 94 9.06 -0.94 13.66
N GLU A 95 10.12 -1.57 14.17
CA GLU A 95 11.13 -2.24 13.32
C GLU A 95 10.53 -3.33 12.43
N ARG A 96 9.63 -4.14 13.01
CA ARG A 96 8.95 -5.22 12.30
C ARG A 96 7.95 -4.67 11.29
N PHE A 97 7.25 -3.59 11.65
CA PHE A 97 6.36 -2.89 10.73
C PHE A 97 7.12 -2.31 9.53
N LEU A 98 8.28 -1.69 9.73
CA LEU A 98 9.11 -1.17 8.64
C LEU A 98 9.53 -2.30 7.69
N LEU A 99 10.06 -3.40 8.23
CA LEU A 99 10.46 -4.55 7.42
C LEU A 99 9.26 -5.16 6.67
N PHE A 100 8.12 -5.29 7.34
CA PHE A 100 6.88 -5.80 6.76
C PHE A 100 6.39 -4.91 5.61
N TYR A 101 6.40 -3.59 5.80
CA TYR A 101 6.03 -2.61 4.78
C TYR A 101 6.94 -2.72 3.54
N LEU A 102 8.26 -2.77 3.75
CA LEU A 102 9.23 -2.90 2.65
C LEU A 102 9.06 -4.21 1.88
N LEU A 103 8.96 -5.34 2.59
CA LEU A 103 8.73 -6.65 1.97
C LEU A 103 7.38 -6.74 1.26
N GLY A 104 6.35 -6.08 1.79
CA GLY A 104 5.05 -5.95 1.14
C GLY A 104 5.12 -5.18 -0.18
N GLY A 105 5.91 -4.11 -0.23
CA GLY A 105 6.21 -3.38 -1.47
C GLY A 105 6.94 -4.25 -2.50
N VAL A 106 7.92 -5.03 -2.06
CA VAL A 106 8.63 -6.00 -2.92
C VAL A 106 7.65 -7.05 -3.46
N ALA A 107 6.83 -7.67 -2.60
CA ALA A 107 5.84 -8.65 -3.01
C ALA A 107 4.81 -8.08 -4.00
N ALA A 108 4.39 -6.83 -3.80
CA ALA A 108 3.50 -6.12 -4.71
C ALA A 108 4.14 -5.90 -6.09
N ALA A 109 5.39 -5.40 -6.14
CA ALA A 109 6.11 -5.20 -7.39
C ALA A 109 6.32 -6.52 -8.15
N LEU A 110 6.70 -7.58 -7.45
CA LEU A 110 6.86 -8.90 -8.06
C LEU A 110 5.52 -9.46 -8.57
N ALA A 111 4.42 -9.28 -7.83
CA ALA A 111 3.09 -9.67 -8.31
C ALA A 111 2.74 -8.92 -9.61
N GLN A 112 2.92 -7.59 -9.64
CA GLN A 112 2.71 -6.82 -10.87
C GLN A 112 3.57 -7.33 -12.02
N ALA A 113 4.84 -7.64 -11.77
CA ALA A 113 5.75 -8.17 -12.79
C ALA A 113 5.28 -9.52 -13.32
N LEU A 114 4.87 -10.44 -12.44
CA LEU A 114 4.41 -11.77 -12.84
C LEU A 114 3.14 -11.74 -13.69
N PHE A 115 2.18 -10.86 -13.37
CA PHE A 115 0.93 -10.74 -14.13
C PHE A 115 1.06 -9.87 -15.39
N MET A 116 2.01 -8.93 -15.41
CA MET A 116 2.22 -7.99 -16.53
C MET A 116 3.70 -7.93 -16.96
N PRO A 117 4.33 -9.06 -17.35
CA PRO A 117 5.78 -9.14 -17.53
C PRO A 117 6.31 -8.30 -18.69
N ALA A 118 5.50 -8.08 -19.71
CA ALA A 118 5.85 -7.26 -20.87
C ALA A 118 5.53 -5.76 -20.70
N SER A 119 5.03 -5.34 -19.53
CA SER A 119 4.65 -3.94 -19.31
C SER A 119 5.87 -3.02 -19.35
N THR A 120 5.83 -2.03 -20.24
CA THR A 120 6.78 -0.93 -20.33
C THR A 120 6.32 0.31 -19.55
N VAL A 121 5.10 0.29 -19.01
CA VAL A 121 4.55 1.39 -18.20
C VAL A 121 5.17 1.33 -16.80
N PRO A 122 5.81 2.41 -16.31
CA PRO A 122 6.33 2.47 -14.96
C PRO A 122 5.22 2.35 -13.92
N MET A 123 5.38 1.40 -13.01
CA MET A 123 4.62 1.30 -11.77
C MET A 123 5.30 2.18 -10.71
N ILE A 124 4.51 3.04 -10.06
CA ILE A 124 4.94 3.93 -8.98
C ILE A 124 3.88 4.00 -7.90
N GLY A 125 4.28 4.36 -6.69
CA GLY A 125 3.39 4.59 -5.56
C GLY A 125 3.64 3.64 -4.40
N ALA A 126 3.42 4.16 -3.20
CA ALA A 126 3.45 3.39 -1.95
C ALA A 126 2.36 2.31 -1.86
N SER A 127 1.40 2.30 -2.78
CA SER A 127 0.11 1.63 -2.63
C SER A 127 0.23 0.11 -2.50
N GLY A 128 1.22 -0.51 -3.14
CA GLY A 128 1.49 -1.94 -2.96
C GLY A 128 1.87 -2.29 -1.52
N ALA A 129 2.78 -1.52 -0.92
CA ALA A 129 3.18 -1.70 0.47
C ALA A 129 2.06 -1.32 1.46
N VAL A 130 1.31 -0.26 1.16
CA VAL A 130 0.09 0.08 1.92
C VAL A 130 -0.93 -1.05 1.83
N SER A 131 -1.08 -1.70 0.68
CA SER A 131 -1.98 -2.85 0.51
C SER A 131 -1.57 -4.02 1.39
N ALA A 132 -0.27 -4.24 1.62
CA ALA A 132 0.20 -5.21 2.61
C ALA A 132 -0.21 -4.85 4.03
N VAL A 133 -0.16 -3.57 4.40
CA VAL A 133 -0.69 -3.08 5.69
C VAL A 133 -2.20 -3.32 5.78
N LEU A 134 -2.96 -3.08 4.70
CA LEU A 134 -4.39 -3.40 4.66
C LEU A 134 -4.67 -4.90 4.82
N GLY A 135 -3.87 -5.76 4.20
CA GLY A 135 -3.95 -7.21 4.36
C GLY A 135 -3.68 -7.66 5.80
N ALA A 136 -2.68 -7.05 6.46
CA ALA A 136 -2.43 -7.27 7.88
C ALA A 136 -3.63 -6.80 8.74
N TYR A 137 -4.15 -5.60 8.47
CA TYR A 137 -5.29 -5.05 9.20
C TYR A 137 -6.53 -5.95 9.07
N TYR A 138 -6.80 -6.46 7.87
CA TYR A 138 -7.88 -7.41 7.60
C TYR A 138 -7.83 -8.63 8.53
N VAL A 139 -6.64 -9.18 8.77
CA VAL A 139 -6.44 -10.34 9.66
C VAL A 139 -6.50 -9.98 11.14
N LEU A 140 -5.90 -8.84 11.53
CA LEU A 140 -5.75 -8.45 12.93
C LEU A 140 -7.02 -7.85 13.53
N PHE A 141 -7.82 -7.16 12.71
CA PHE A 141 -8.96 -6.37 13.15
C PHE A 141 -10.23 -6.61 12.31
N PRO A 142 -10.60 -7.86 11.96
CA PRO A 142 -11.69 -8.12 11.02
C PRO A 142 -13.06 -7.59 11.47
N ARG A 143 -13.24 -7.42 12.78
CA ARG A 143 -14.48 -6.92 13.42
C ARG A 143 -14.38 -5.46 13.89
N ALA A 144 -13.24 -4.80 13.71
CA ALA A 144 -13.14 -3.37 14.00
C ALA A 144 -14.03 -2.59 13.02
N TYR A 145 -14.64 -1.51 13.47
CA TYR A 145 -15.45 -0.67 12.58
C TYR A 145 -14.60 0.46 12.00
N VAL A 146 -14.63 0.59 10.69
CA VAL A 146 -14.04 1.70 9.94
C VAL A 146 -15.16 2.68 9.63
N ILE A 147 -15.07 3.88 10.17
CA ILE A 147 -16.00 4.95 9.84
C ILE A 147 -15.67 5.43 8.44
N THR A 148 -16.61 5.29 7.53
CA THR A 148 -16.39 5.47 6.10
C THR A 148 -17.34 6.53 5.56
N LEU A 149 -16.79 7.54 4.90
CA LEU A 149 -17.55 8.51 4.12
C LEU A 149 -17.97 7.89 2.79
N VAL A 150 -19.27 7.90 2.53
CA VAL A 150 -19.87 7.45 1.27
C VAL A 150 -20.40 8.67 0.53
N TRP A 151 -19.95 8.83 -0.71
CA TRP A 151 -20.39 9.90 -1.59
C TRP A 151 -21.27 9.29 -2.68
N PHE A 152 -22.60 9.42 -2.52
CA PHE A 152 -23.58 8.97 -3.52
C PHE A 152 -24.39 10.16 -4.05
N VAL A 153 -25.40 10.61 -3.29
CA VAL A 153 -26.20 11.82 -3.60
C VAL A 153 -25.92 12.95 -2.60
N LEU A 154 -25.86 12.63 -1.30
CA LEU A 154 -25.37 13.49 -0.24
C LEU A 154 -24.33 12.74 0.59
N PRO A 155 -23.30 13.41 1.14
CA PRO A 155 -22.31 12.75 1.97
C PRO A 155 -22.92 12.25 3.28
N PHE A 156 -22.74 10.96 3.58
CA PHE A 156 -23.05 10.39 4.88
C PHE A 156 -21.93 9.44 5.33
N THR A 157 -21.86 9.22 6.64
CA THR A 157 -20.90 8.29 7.24
C THR A 157 -21.58 6.96 7.55
N LEU A 158 -20.84 5.87 7.33
CA LEU A 158 -21.27 4.51 7.66
C LEU A 158 -20.14 3.81 8.40
N ALA A 159 -20.48 3.11 9.49
CA ALA A 159 -19.55 2.24 10.18
C ALA A 159 -19.60 0.85 9.54
N LEU A 160 -18.49 0.39 8.96
CA LEU A 160 -18.39 -0.93 8.35
C LEU A 160 -17.37 -1.80 9.07
N PRO A 161 -17.64 -3.10 9.27
CA PRO A 161 -16.61 -4.03 9.72
C PRO A 161 -15.43 -4.01 8.74
N ALA A 162 -14.22 -3.84 9.26
CA ALA A 162 -13.01 -3.71 8.46
C ALA A 162 -12.78 -4.93 7.57
N GLY A 163 -13.13 -6.12 8.05
CA GLY A 163 -13.09 -7.35 7.25
C GLY A 163 -13.96 -7.25 6.00
N PHE A 164 -15.20 -6.75 6.13
CA PHE A 164 -16.07 -6.54 4.98
C PHE A 164 -15.52 -5.44 4.04
N TYR A 165 -15.15 -4.28 4.60
CA TYR A 165 -14.64 -3.15 3.83
C TYR A 165 -13.39 -3.51 2.99
N LEU A 166 -12.39 -4.12 3.63
CA LEU A 166 -11.13 -4.47 2.99
C LEU A 166 -11.26 -5.70 2.08
N GLY A 167 -12.09 -6.68 2.44
CA GLY A 167 -12.39 -7.82 1.59
C GLY A 167 -13.10 -7.40 0.30
N TYR A 168 -14.10 -6.51 0.41
CA TYR A 168 -14.77 -5.92 -0.75
C TYR A 168 -13.79 -5.11 -1.61
N TRP A 169 -12.94 -4.28 -1.00
CA TRP A 169 -11.92 -3.53 -1.73
C TRP A 169 -10.96 -4.45 -2.50
N ALA A 170 -10.45 -5.52 -1.88
CA ALA A 170 -9.56 -6.48 -2.52
C ALA A 170 -10.25 -7.23 -3.68
N PHE A 171 -11.53 -7.59 -3.51
CA PHE A 171 -12.34 -8.16 -4.58
C PHE A 171 -12.47 -7.21 -5.77
N LEU A 172 -12.70 -5.91 -5.54
CA LEU A 172 -12.72 -4.92 -6.61
C LEU A 172 -11.36 -4.76 -7.30
N GLN A 173 -10.24 -4.89 -6.58
CA GLN A 173 -8.91 -4.88 -7.21
C GLN A 173 -8.75 -6.05 -8.18
N LEU A 174 -9.17 -7.25 -7.78
CA LEU A 174 -9.14 -8.43 -8.63
C LEU A 174 -9.99 -8.24 -9.90
N VAL A 175 -11.24 -7.81 -9.75
CA VAL A 175 -12.14 -7.60 -10.90
C VAL A 175 -11.57 -6.56 -11.86
N GLN A 176 -11.09 -5.42 -11.36
CA GLN A 176 -10.51 -4.38 -12.22
C GLN A 176 -9.20 -4.80 -12.89
N GLY A 177 -8.37 -5.58 -12.20
CA GLY A 177 -7.17 -6.19 -12.78
C GLY A 177 -7.50 -7.16 -13.92
N LEU A 178 -8.52 -8.00 -13.75
CA LEU A 178 -9.00 -8.91 -14.78
C LEU A 178 -9.63 -8.18 -15.99
N LEU A 179 -10.30 -7.06 -15.75
CA LEU A 179 -10.85 -6.20 -16.80
C LEU A 179 -9.79 -5.35 -17.50
N GLY A 180 -8.54 -5.34 -17.02
CA GLY A 180 -7.45 -4.57 -17.62
C GLY A 180 -7.66 -3.07 -17.57
N VAL A 181 -8.34 -2.55 -16.53
CA VAL A 181 -8.56 -1.10 -16.38
C VAL A 181 -7.20 -0.39 -16.32
N PRO A 182 -6.91 0.58 -17.20
CA PRO A 182 -5.60 1.22 -17.28
C PRO A 182 -5.39 2.21 -16.13
N GLY A 183 -4.12 2.53 -15.86
CA GLY A 183 -3.72 3.61 -14.95
C GLY A 183 -3.59 3.24 -13.47
N ILE A 184 -3.95 2.01 -13.07
CA ILE A 184 -3.80 1.52 -11.70
C ILE A 184 -3.14 0.14 -11.70
N ALA A 185 -2.17 -0.06 -10.80
CA ALA A 185 -1.44 -1.32 -10.65
C ALA A 185 -2.23 -2.32 -9.78
N PHE A 186 -3.37 -2.81 -10.28
CA PHE A 186 -4.26 -3.71 -9.54
C PHE A 186 -3.59 -4.99 -9.03
N TRP A 187 -2.68 -5.57 -9.82
CA TRP A 187 -1.93 -6.77 -9.41
C TRP A 187 -0.92 -6.49 -8.30
N ALA A 188 -0.35 -5.28 -8.26
CA ALA A 188 0.47 -4.84 -7.14
C ALA A 188 -0.35 -4.72 -5.85
N HIS A 189 -1.54 -4.12 -5.93
CA HIS A 189 -2.44 -4.01 -4.77
C HIS A 189 -2.85 -5.37 -4.23
N LEU A 190 -3.28 -6.29 -5.10
CA LEU A 190 -3.67 -7.63 -4.71
C LEU A 190 -2.49 -8.44 -4.16
N GLY A 191 -1.32 -8.35 -4.80
CA GLY A 191 -0.10 -9.01 -4.34
C GLY A 191 0.36 -8.54 -2.97
N GLY A 192 0.37 -7.22 -2.75
CA GLY A 192 0.64 -6.63 -1.44
C GLY A 192 -0.37 -7.10 -0.40
N PHE A 193 -1.68 -7.04 -0.69
CA PHE A 193 -2.73 -7.48 0.22
C PHE A 193 -2.59 -8.96 0.61
N VAL A 194 -2.38 -9.85 -0.37
CA VAL A 194 -2.18 -11.29 -0.13
C VAL A 194 -0.94 -11.55 0.70
N PHE A 195 0.18 -10.88 0.40
CA PHE A 195 1.37 -10.92 1.25
C PHE A 195 1.02 -10.52 2.68
N GLY A 196 0.26 -9.44 2.85
CA GLY A 196 -0.12 -8.95 4.16
C GLY A 196 -0.91 -9.97 4.97
N VAL A 197 -1.93 -10.57 4.35
CA VAL A 197 -2.75 -11.64 4.95
C VAL A 197 -1.91 -12.85 5.35
N ALA A 198 -0.99 -13.28 4.48
CA ALA A 198 -0.18 -14.47 4.68
C ALA A 198 0.94 -14.26 5.73
N ALA A 199 1.61 -13.11 5.69
CA ALA A 199 2.83 -12.87 6.45
C ALA A 199 2.59 -12.28 7.84
N VAL A 200 1.49 -11.55 8.07
CA VAL A 200 1.25 -10.76 9.30
C VAL A 200 1.55 -11.52 10.60
N ARG A 201 1.12 -12.78 10.72
CA ARG A 201 1.32 -13.60 11.94
C ARG A 201 2.79 -13.86 12.26
N ALA A 202 3.64 -13.95 11.24
CA ALA A 202 5.08 -14.15 11.42
C ALA A 202 5.74 -12.92 12.06
N PHE A 203 5.22 -11.72 11.75
CA PHE A 203 5.76 -10.44 12.21
C PHE A 203 5.28 -10.05 13.60
N LEU A 204 4.21 -10.66 14.13
CA LEU A 204 3.74 -10.38 15.48
C LEU A 204 4.75 -10.83 16.56
N PRO A 205 4.90 -10.07 17.66
CA PRO A 205 5.61 -10.52 18.86
C PRO A 205 5.04 -11.85 19.38
N ARG A 206 5.89 -12.68 20.00
CA ARG A 206 5.50 -14.03 20.47
C ARG A 206 4.22 -14.06 21.31
N ARG A 207 4.00 -13.04 22.14
CA ARG A 207 2.80 -12.91 23.01
C ARG A 207 1.47 -12.67 22.28
N TRP A 208 1.51 -12.40 20.98
CA TRP A 208 0.34 -12.08 20.15
C TRP A 208 0.14 -13.07 19.01
N ARG A 209 0.97 -14.11 18.94
CA ARG A 209 0.64 -15.30 18.16
C ARG A 209 -0.41 -16.02 19.00
N TRP A 210 -1.58 -16.31 18.43
CA TRP A 210 -2.77 -16.97 19.02
C TRP A 210 -3.79 -16.01 19.63
#